data_AF-V4NKK3-F1
#
_entry.id   AF-V4NKK3-F1
#
_cell.length_a   1.000
_cell.length_b   1.000
_cell.length_c   1.000
_cell.angle_alpha   90.00
_cell.angle_beta   90.00
_cell.angle_gamma   90.00
#
_symmetry.space_group_name_H-M   'P 1'
#
loop_
_entity.id
_entity.type
_entity.pdbx_description
1 polymer ?
#
loop_
_entity_poly.entity_id
_entity_poly.type
_entity_poly.pdbx_seq_one_letter_code
_entity_poly.pdbx_strand_id
1 'polypeptide(L)'
;MMGTASEWHDAYAALLEGEIEALAWLPIPADTPDVVANLGSPSFVFSGAVLLAPACGTELYLTWKQQDHQYRLMANNRLDWLPNSLDRIRCTFDGPWKAIQGGRLAEVRLFQAPGLDDILQIVGVRHTIVHEHGEAWFWVGCGDADDLGDRDDLWVGVNVEPGNLADLVEIPI
;
A
#
# COMPACT_ATOMS: atom_id res chain seq x y z
N MET A 1 2.01 10.10 -17.92
CA MET A 1 2.04 11.22 -16.96
C MET A 1 2.74 10.68 -15.72
N MET A 2 3.73 11.41 -15.19
CA MET A 2 4.33 11.06 -13.90
C MET A 2 3.21 11.12 -12.86
N GLY A 3 3.13 10.14 -11.96
CA GLY A 3 2.28 10.23 -10.78
C GLY A 3 2.80 11.37 -9.91
N THR A 4 2.32 12.60 -10.14
CA THR A 4 2.79 13.77 -9.41
C THR A 4 2.26 13.71 -7.98
N ALA A 5 2.93 14.38 -7.05
CA ALA A 5 2.43 14.52 -5.66
C ALA A 5 0.95 14.95 -5.62
N SER A 6 0.51 15.78 -6.58
CA SER A 6 -0.89 16.18 -6.72
C SER A 6 -1.86 15.03 -7.05
N GLU A 7 -1.47 14.04 -7.85
CA GLU A 7 -2.33 12.89 -8.14
C GLU A 7 -2.52 12.03 -6.88
N TRP A 8 -1.47 11.90 -6.07
CA TRP A 8 -1.54 11.22 -4.79
C TRP A 8 -2.38 12.00 -3.78
N HIS A 9 -2.20 13.32 -3.70
CA HIS A 9 -3.05 14.19 -2.90
C HIS A 9 -4.53 13.98 -3.21
N ASP A 10 -4.90 14.06 -4.49
CA ASP A 10 -6.30 13.92 -4.91
C ASP A 10 -6.85 12.52 -4.63
N ALA A 11 -6.02 11.48 -4.77
CA ALA A 11 -6.39 10.10 -4.46
C ALA A 11 -6.69 9.91 -2.96
N TYR A 12 -5.94 10.56 -2.07
CA TYR A 12 -6.11 10.45 -0.62
C TYR A 12 -7.01 11.50 0.00
N ALA A 13 -7.33 12.59 -0.72
CA ALA A 13 -8.13 13.70 -0.19
C ALA A 13 -9.48 13.25 0.39
N ALA A 14 -10.10 12.22 -0.19
CA ALA A 14 -11.36 11.66 0.30
C ALA A 14 -11.21 10.65 1.45
N LEU A 15 -10.00 10.13 1.68
CA LEU A 15 -9.71 9.15 2.74
C LEU A 15 -9.12 9.78 4.00
N LEU A 16 -8.40 10.90 3.86
CA LEU A 16 -7.81 11.60 4.99
C LEU A 16 -8.88 12.03 5.99
N GLU A 17 -8.60 11.81 7.27
CA GLU A 17 -9.52 11.96 8.40
C GLU A 17 -10.74 11.03 8.37
N GLY A 18 -10.84 10.11 7.41
CA GLY A 18 -11.90 9.11 7.30
C GLY A 18 -11.58 7.83 8.07
N GLU A 19 -12.62 7.12 8.51
CA GLU A 19 -12.50 5.77 9.08
C GLU A 19 -12.24 4.75 7.97
N ILE A 20 -11.26 3.87 8.16
CA ILE A 20 -11.00 2.75 7.26
C ILE A 20 -11.90 1.58 7.68
N GLU A 21 -12.92 1.29 6.87
CA GLU A 21 -13.88 0.21 7.12
C GLU A 21 -13.30 -1.16 6.72
N ALA A 22 -12.57 -1.21 5.61
CA ALA A 22 -11.96 -2.44 5.16
C ALA A 22 -10.62 -2.23 4.47
N LEU A 23 -9.77 -3.24 4.64
CA LEU A 23 -8.51 -3.44 3.93
C LEU A 23 -8.55 -4.82 3.28
N ALA A 24 -8.20 -4.92 2.01
CA ALA A 24 -8.15 -6.20 1.31
C ALA A 24 -6.88 -6.34 0.47
N TRP A 25 -6.35 -7.55 0.47
CA TRP A 25 -5.25 -7.99 -0.37
C TRP A 25 -5.84 -8.59 -1.63
N LEU A 26 -5.39 -8.09 -2.78
CA LEU A 26 -5.83 -8.53 -4.09
C LEU A 26 -4.67 -9.17 -4.84
N PRO A 27 -4.16 -10.34 -4.41
CA PRO A 27 -3.05 -11.00 -5.08
C PRO A 27 -3.48 -11.60 -6.42
N ILE A 28 -2.51 -11.78 -7.32
CA ILE A 28 -2.68 -12.70 -8.44
C ILE A 28 -2.93 -14.12 -7.90
N PRO A 29 -3.72 -14.96 -8.60
CA PRO A 29 -4.06 -16.30 -8.12
C PRO A 29 -2.88 -17.21 -7.74
N ALA A 30 -1.72 -16.98 -8.34
CA ALA A 30 -0.50 -17.75 -8.05
C ALA A 30 0.04 -17.46 -6.63
N ASP A 31 -0.13 -16.25 -6.12
CA ASP A 31 0.41 -15.80 -4.83
C ASP A 31 -0.59 -15.98 -3.69
N THR A 32 -1.87 -16.19 -4.01
CA THR A 32 -2.95 -16.38 -3.03
C THR A 32 -2.61 -17.37 -1.92
N PRO A 33 -2.05 -18.58 -2.19
CA PRO A 33 -1.70 -19.52 -1.13
C PRO A 33 -0.67 -18.96 -0.15
N ASP A 34 0.33 -18.24 -0.65
CA ASP A 34 1.40 -17.65 0.16
C ASP A 34 0.87 -16.46 0.97
N VAL A 35 0.02 -15.62 0.39
CA VAL A 35 -0.64 -14.53 1.12
C VAL A 35 -1.52 -15.08 2.25
N VAL A 36 -2.31 -16.12 1.97
CA VAL A 36 -3.16 -16.76 2.99
C VAL A 36 -2.32 -17.33 4.13
N ALA A 37 -1.18 -17.96 3.82
CA ALA A 37 -0.28 -18.50 4.84
C ALA A 37 0.36 -17.40 5.71
N ASN A 38 0.51 -16.18 5.19
CA ASN A 38 1.19 -15.06 5.84
C ASN A 38 0.26 -13.97 6.41
N LEU A 39 -1.07 -14.15 6.42
CA LEU A 39 -2.00 -13.13 6.95
C LEU A 39 -1.71 -12.70 8.40
N GLY A 40 -1.12 -13.56 9.22
CA GLY A 40 -0.75 -13.24 10.60
C GLY A 40 0.62 -12.57 10.76
N SER A 41 1.38 -12.41 9.67
CA SER A 41 2.71 -11.82 9.68
C SER A 41 2.65 -10.29 9.74
N PRO A 42 3.60 -9.62 10.42
CA PRO A 42 3.71 -8.16 10.41
C PRO A 42 4.00 -7.59 9.03
N SER A 43 4.65 -8.37 8.15
CA SER A 43 4.86 -8.01 6.75
C SER A 43 4.79 -9.24 5.85
N PHE A 44 4.48 -9.01 4.57
CA PHE A 44 4.51 -10.00 3.50
C PHE A 44 4.52 -9.31 2.13
N VAL A 45 4.80 -10.08 1.08
CA VAL A 45 4.86 -9.61 -0.31
C VAL A 45 3.92 -10.39 -1.22
N PHE A 46 3.43 -9.75 -2.26
CA PHE A 46 2.66 -10.38 -3.34
C PHE A 46 2.53 -9.47 -4.57
N SER A 47 2.34 -10.06 -5.74
CA SER A 47 1.96 -9.35 -6.95
C SER A 47 0.45 -9.09 -6.99
N GLY A 48 0.03 -7.84 -7.23
CA GLY A 48 -1.39 -7.50 -7.35
C GLY A 48 -1.71 -6.10 -6.86
N ALA A 49 -2.75 -5.97 -6.01
CA ALA A 49 -3.19 -4.69 -5.47
C ALA A 49 -3.58 -4.77 -3.98
N VAL A 50 -3.56 -3.63 -3.30
CA VAL A 50 -4.16 -3.42 -1.98
C VAL A 50 -5.36 -2.50 -2.14
N LEU A 51 -6.49 -2.87 -1.54
CA LEU A 51 -7.71 -2.07 -1.51
C LEU A 51 -7.91 -1.45 -0.14
N LEU A 52 -7.98 -0.12 -0.10
CA LEU A 52 -8.38 0.67 1.06
C LEU A 52 -9.81 1.15 0.84
N ALA A 53 -10.74 0.71 1.69
CA ALA A 53 -12.14 1.09 1.63
C ALA A 53 -12.50 1.94 2.86
N PRO A 54 -12.71 3.26 2.69
CA PRO A 54 -13.19 4.11 3.77
C PRO A 54 -14.68 3.84 4.04
N ALA A 55 -15.14 4.11 5.26
CA ALA A 55 -16.55 4.01 5.64
C ALA A 55 -17.46 4.94 4.80
N CYS A 56 -16.92 6.06 4.35
CA CYS A 56 -17.56 7.01 3.46
C CYS A 56 -16.57 7.43 2.37
N GLY A 57 -17.01 7.42 1.11
CA GLY A 57 -16.20 7.91 -0.01
C GLY A 57 -15.93 6.84 -1.06
N THR A 58 -14.82 7.00 -1.78
CA THR A 58 -14.43 6.12 -2.89
C THR A 58 -13.32 5.19 -2.42
N GLU A 59 -13.42 3.93 -2.82
CA GLU A 59 -12.35 2.94 -2.65
C GLU A 59 -11.06 3.40 -3.34
N LEU A 60 -9.92 3.16 -2.68
CA LEU A 60 -8.60 3.40 -3.23
C LEU A 60 -7.86 2.08 -3.46
N TYR A 61 -7.34 1.90 -4.66
CA TYR A 61 -6.50 0.79 -5.05
C TYR A 61 -5.06 1.26 -5.12
N LEU A 62 -4.17 0.56 -4.42
CA LEU A 62 -2.73 0.69 -4.53
C LEU A 62 -2.19 -0.51 -5.30
N THR A 63 -1.50 -0.25 -6.40
CA THR A 63 -0.93 -1.28 -7.28
C THR A 63 0.36 -0.74 -7.86
N TRP A 64 1.20 -1.58 -8.43
CA TRP A 64 2.30 -1.12 -9.27
C TRP A 64 1.89 -1.09 -10.74
N LYS A 65 2.62 -0.32 -11.55
CA LYS A 65 2.55 -0.34 -13.01
C LYS A 65 3.94 -0.34 -13.62
N GLN A 66 4.14 -1.20 -14.61
CA GLN A 66 5.35 -1.18 -15.41
C GLN A 66 5.30 -0.07 -16.46
N GLN A 67 6.31 0.79 -16.48
CA GLN A 67 6.52 1.82 -17.48
C GLN A 67 8.00 1.88 -17.87
N ASP A 68 8.32 1.75 -19.16
CA ASP A 68 9.66 1.96 -19.71
C ASP A 68 10.79 1.21 -18.94
N HIS A 69 10.49 -0.03 -18.49
CA HIS A 69 11.33 -0.93 -17.68
C HIS A 69 11.32 -0.76 -16.15
N GLN A 70 10.45 0.09 -15.62
CA GLN A 70 10.41 0.38 -14.19
C GLN A 70 9.02 0.13 -13.62
N TYR A 71 8.96 -0.28 -12.37
CA TYR A 71 7.76 -0.50 -11.61
C TYR A 71 7.53 0.67 -10.67
N ARG A 72 6.36 1.29 -10.81
CA ARG A 72 5.96 2.46 -10.04
C ARG A 72 4.75 2.14 -9.21
N LEU A 73 4.76 2.54 -7.95
CA LEU A 73 3.55 2.50 -7.15
C LEU A 73 2.55 3.52 -7.69
N MET A 74 1.29 3.11 -7.75
CA MET A 74 0.18 3.89 -8.27
C MET A 74 -0.98 3.87 -7.28
N ALA A 75 -1.64 5.02 -7.12
CA ALA A 75 -2.89 5.17 -6.39
C ALA A 75 -4.01 5.46 -7.40
N ASN A 76 -5.07 4.65 -7.41
CA ASN A 76 -6.16 4.81 -8.37
C ASN A 76 -7.52 4.43 -7.74
N ASN A 77 -8.59 5.12 -8.12
CA ASN A 77 -9.96 4.78 -7.74
C ASN A 77 -10.57 3.66 -8.59
N ARG A 78 -9.85 3.24 -9.63
CA ARG A 78 -10.22 2.13 -10.50
C ARG A 78 -9.04 1.18 -10.66
N LEU A 79 -9.34 -0.10 -10.63
CA LEU A 79 -8.35 -1.15 -10.87
C LEU A 79 -8.20 -1.41 -12.38
N ASP A 80 -6.95 -1.39 -12.86
CA ASP A 80 -6.60 -1.64 -14.26
C ASP A 80 -6.59 -3.15 -14.62
N TRP A 81 -6.65 -4.02 -13.62
CA TRP A 81 -6.69 -5.47 -13.79
C TRP A 81 -8.07 -5.97 -14.23
N LEU A 82 -8.09 -7.09 -14.98
CA LEU A 82 -9.36 -7.70 -15.38
C LEU A 82 -10.07 -8.34 -14.16
N PRO A 83 -11.40 -8.49 -14.17
CA PRO A 83 -12.16 -8.97 -13.01
C PRO A 83 -11.73 -10.33 -12.43
N ASN A 84 -11.07 -11.18 -13.21
CA ASN A 84 -10.61 -12.52 -12.80
C ASN A 84 -9.08 -12.60 -12.67
N SER A 85 -8.39 -11.47 -12.72
CA SER A 85 -6.93 -11.43 -12.62
C SER A 85 -6.43 -11.54 -11.20
N LEU A 86 -7.28 -11.27 -10.20
CA LEU A 86 -6.90 -11.18 -8.79
C LEU A 86 -7.92 -11.91 -7.93
N ASP A 87 -7.42 -12.62 -6.92
CA ASP A 87 -8.25 -13.08 -5.82
C ASP A 87 -8.51 -11.92 -4.85
N ARG A 88 -9.50 -12.05 -3.97
CA ARG A 88 -9.78 -11.05 -2.93
C ARG A 88 -9.75 -11.69 -1.55
N ILE A 89 -8.74 -11.32 -0.78
CA ILE A 89 -8.56 -11.76 0.60
C ILE A 89 -8.79 -10.54 1.50
N ARG A 90 -9.85 -10.56 2.32
CA ARG A 90 -10.05 -9.50 3.32
C ARG A 90 -9.01 -9.65 4.43
N CYS A 91 -8.44 -8.53 4.87
CA CYS A 91 -7.63 -8.52 6.09
C CYS A 91 -8.50 -9.03 7.24
N THR A 92 -8.00 -10.02 7.98
CA THR A 92 -8.70 -10.65 9.11
C THR A 92 -8.68 -9.78 10.37
N PHE A 93 -8.02 -8.61 10.32
CA PHE A 93 -7.85 -7.66 11.44
C PHE A 93 -7.52 -8.37 12.77
N ASP A 94 -6.71 -9.41 12.69
CA ASP A 94 -6.17 -10.15 13.82
C ASP A 94 -4.65 -9.94 13.90
N GLY A 95 -4.07 -10.39 15.02
CA GLY A 95 -2.63 -10.26 15.26
C GLY A 95 -2.13 -8.81 15.08
N PRO A 96 -1.03 -8.60 14.33
CA PRO A 96 -0.45 -7.27 14.09
C PRO A 96 -1.42 -6.26 13.43
N TRP A 97 -2.36 -6.73 12.61
CA TRP A 97 -3.27 -5.90 11.82
C TRP A 97 -4.49 -5.41 12.59
N LYS A 98 -4.77 -5.98 13.76
CA LYS A 98 -5.91 -5.60 14.61
C LYS A 98 -5.94 -4.11 14.94
N ALA A 99 -4.77 -3.49 15.06
CA ALA A 99 -4.65 -2.07 15.41
C ALA A 99 -5.12 -1.11 14.29
N ILE A 100 -5.35 -1.62 13.07
CA ILE A 100 -5.83 -0.82 11.92
C ILE A 100 -7.37 -0.76 11.88
N GLN A 101 -8.06 -1.74 12.48
CA GLN A 101 -9.51 -1.88 12.34
C GLN A 101 -10.28 -0.72 12.96
N GLY A 102 -11.21 -0.13 12.20
CA GLY A 102 -12.10 0.95 12.69
C GLY A 102 -11.35 2.22 13.10
N GLY A 103 -10.07 2.33 12.73
CA GLY A 103 -9.27 3.50 12.97
C GLY A 103 -9.42 4.54 11.87
N ARG A 104 -9.09 5.78 12.20
CA ARG A 104 -9.15 6.92 11.30
C ARG A 104 -7.80 7.15 10.64
N LEU A 105 -7.77 7.29 9.32
CA LEU A 105 -6.56 7.66 8.58
C LEU A 105 -6.19 9.11 8.90
N ALA A 106 -5.15 9.32 9.72
CA ALA A 106 -4.75 10.64 10.20
C ALA A 106 -3.62 11.25 9.37
N GLU A 107 -2.75 10.42 8.79
CA GLU A 107 -1.59 10.89 8.03
C GLU A 107 -1.26 9.91 6.91
N VAL A 108 -0.79 10.44 5.79
CA VAL A 108 -0.24 9.70 4.66
C VAL A 108 1.11 10.32 4.32
N ARG A 109 2.16 9.50 4.30
CA ARG A 109 3.51 9.94 3.93
C ARG A 109 4.00 9.15 2.73
N LEU A 110 4.49 9.85 1.71
CA LEU A 110 4.96 9.26 0.46
C LEU A 110 6.48 9.19 0.46
N PHE A 111 7.00 8.10 -0.08
CA PHE A 111 8.43 7.81 -0.09
C PHE A 111 8.90 7.50 -1.50
N GLN A 112 10.03 8.12 -1.86
CA GLN A 112 10.70 7.92 -3.13
C GLN A 112 12.03 7.21 -2.97
N ALA A 113 12.38 6.42 -3.99
CA ALA A 113 13.71 5.84 -4.17
C ALA A 113 14.13 5.94 -5.63
N PRO A 114 15.45 5.88 -5.94
CA PRO A 114 15.93 5.79 -7.32
C PRO A 114 15.46 4.50 -7.98
N GLY A 115 14.91 4.60 -9.19
CA GLY A 115 14.66 3.45 -10.07
C GLY A 115 15.92 3.01 -10.82
N LEU A 116 15.78 2.04 -11.73
CA LEU A 116 16.92 1.51 -12.52
C LEU A 116 17.72 2.54 -13.33
N ASP A 117 17.16 3.71 -13.62
CA ASP A 117 17.78 4.80 -14.39
C ASP A 117 18.13 6.03 -13.52
N ASP A 118 18.19 5.84 -12.20
CA ASP A 118 18.42 6.87 -11.18
C ASP A 118 17.31 7.94 -11.10
N ILE A 119 16.18 7.77 -11.79
CA ILE A 119 15.02 8.66 -11.63
C ILE A 119 14.29 8.30 -10.32
N LEU A 120 14.03 9.30 -9.48
CA LEU A 120 13.22 9.13 -8.26
C LEU A 120 11.77 8.79 -8.58
N GLN A 121 11.24 7.77 -7.92
CA GLN A 121 9.87 7.29 -8.11
C GLN A 121 9.23 7.01 -6.77
N ILE A 122 7.92 7.16 -6.69
CA ILE A 122 7.17 6.79 -5.49
C ILE A 122 7.18 5.26 -5.41
N VAL A 123 7.80 4.74 -4.37
CA VAL A 123 7.97 3.30 -4.11
C VAL A 123 7.24 2.86 -2.86
N GLY A 124 6.83 3.79 -2.00
CA GLY A 124 6.17 3.49 -0.74
C GLY A 124 5.22 4.57 -0.30
N VAL A 125 4.18 4.15 0.40
CA VAL A 125 3.30 5.02 1.17
C VAL A 125 3.13 4.43 2.56
N ARG A 126 3.25 5.29 3.58
CA ARG A 126 2.97 4.97 4.97
C ARG A 126 1.66 5.63 5.38
N HIS A 127 0.78 4.85 5.99
CA HIS A 127 -0.51 5.27 6.51
C HIS A 127 -0.48 5.25 8.03
N THR A 128 -0.73 6.39 8.66
CA THR A 128 -0.92 6.47 10.10
C THR A 128 -2.41 6.42 10.43
N ILE A 129 -2.78 5.46 11.26
CA ILE A 129 -4.14 5.23 11.72
C ILE A 129 -4.23 5.59 13.21
N VAL A 130 -5.22 6.41 13.56
CA VAL A 130 -5.47 6.82 14.94
C VAL A 130 -6.81 6.27 15.41
N HIS A 131 -6.83 5.72 16.61
CA HIS A 131 -8.03 5.24 17.30
C HIS A 131 -8.03 5.68 18.77
N GLU A 132 -9.13 5.45 19.49
CA GLU A 132 -9.28 5.83 20.91
C GLU A 132 -8.18 5.24 21.82
N HIS A 133 -7.54 4.16 21.40
CA HIS A 133 -6.54 3.42 22.18
C HIS A 133 -5.09 3.70 21.78
N GLY A 134 -4.82 4.70 20.92
CA GLY A 134 -3.47 5.00 20.42
C GLY A 134 -3.35 5.11 18.90
N GLU A 135 -2.12 4.97 18.42
CA GLU A 135 -1.73 5.09 17.01
C GLU A 135 -1.16 3.75 16.52
N ALA A 136 -1.48 3.42 15.28
CA ALA A 136 -0.88 2.32 14.53
C ALA A 136 -0.57 2.79 13.12
N TRP A 137 0.26 2.04 12.40
CA TRP A 137 0.57 2.40 11.03
C TRP A 137 0.83 1.18 10.17
N PHE A 138 0.62 1.34 8.88
CA PHE A 138 0.98 0.34 7.90
C PHE A 138 1.60 0.99 6.65
N TRP A 139 2.26 0.18 5.86
CA TRP A 139 2.86 0.53 4.60
C TRP A 139 2.26 -0.28 3.47
N VAL A 140 2.26 0.34 2.30
CA VAL A 140 2.16 -0.35 1.02
C VAL A 140 3.23 0.24 0.12
N GLY A 141 4.03 -0.61 -0.49
CA GLY A 141 5.06 -0.18 -1.43
C GLY A 141 5.37 -1.22 -2.47
N CYS A 142 6.05 -0.82 -3.54
CA CYS A 142 6.72 -1.76 -4.43
C CYS A 142 7.97 -2.26 -3.71
N GLY A 143 8.20 -3.56 -3.63
CA GLY A 143 9.31 -4.08 -2.84
C GLY A 143 9.51 -5.57 -2.95
N ASP A 144 10.48 -6.07 -2.20
CA ASP A 144 10.67 -7.49 -1.92
C ASP A 144 10.51 -7.74 -0.41
N ALA A 145 10.93 -8.90 0.10
CA ALA A 145 10.60 -9.34 1.45
C ALA A 145 10.93 -8.31 2.55
N ASP A 146 12.02 -7.56 2.35
CA ASP A 146 12.55 -6.64 3.36
C ASP A 146 12.58 -5.18 2.90
N ASP A 147 12.71 -4.90 1.59
CA ASP A 147 13.02 -3.55 1.10
C ASP A 147 11.98 -3.00 0.11
N LEU A 148 11.86 -1.67 0.05
CA LEU A 148 11.05 -0.97 -0.96
C LEU A 148 11.91 -0.50 -2.14
N GLY A 149 11.38 -0.59 -3.37
CA GLY A 149 12.09 -0.17 -4.57
C GLY A 149 11.37 -0.48 -5.89
N ASP A 150 12.13 -0.45 -6.98
CA ASP A 150 11.68 -0.75 -8.35
C ASP A 150 11.46 -2.26 -8.53
N ARG A 151 10.31 -2.76 -8.08
CA ARG A 151 9.92 -4.19 -8.04
C ARG A 151 8.48 -4.40 -8.49
N ASP A 152 8.20 -5.60 -8.99
CA ASP A 152 6.89 -6.07 -9.42
C ASP A 152 6.07 -6.75 -8.31
N ASP A 153 6.53 -6.73 -7.07
CA ASP A 153 5.75 -7.17 -5.92
C ASP A 153 5.35 -5.97 -5.06
N LEU A 154 4.18 -6.07 -4.44
CA LEU A 154 3.79 -5.19 -3.36
C LEU A 154 4.30 -5.75 -2.05
N TRP A 155 5.08 -4.96 -1.33
CA TRP A 155 5.38 -5.16 0.06
C TRP A 155 4.35 -4.44 0.93
N VAL A 156 3.85 -5.15 1.94
CA VAL A 156 2.86 -4.64 2.88
C VAL A 156 3.36 -4.94 4.29
N GLY A 157 3.35 -3.94 5.16
CA GLY A 157 3.86 -4.06 6.53
C GLY A 157 3.02 -3.28 7.53
N VAL A 158 2.76 -3.82 8.72
CA VAL A 158 2.06 -3.14 9.82
C VAL A 158 2.97 -3.07 11.04
N ASN A 159 3.17 -1.87 11.57
CA ASN A 159 4.06 -1.59 12.69
C ASN A 159 5.49 -2.15 12.52
N VAL A 160 5.94 -2.34 11.27
CA VAL A 160 7.29 -2.77 10.88
C VAL A 160 7.81 -1.94 9.71
N GLU A 161 9.00 -1.37 9.85
CA GLU A 161 9.57 -0.48 8.84
C GLU A 161 10.25 -1.31 7.75
N PRO A 162 10.28 -0.85 6.49
CA PRO A 162 11.12 -1.49 5.47
C PRO A 162 12.59 -1.39 5.86
N GLY A 163 13.38 -2.41 5.52
CA GLY A 163 14.79 -2.54 5.88
C GLY A 163 15.63 -1.37 5.38
N ASN A 164 15.26 -0.81 4.23
CA ASN A 164 15.92 0.32 3.59
C ASN A 164 15.27 1.70 3.86
N LEU A 165 14.52 1.88 4.95
CA LEU A 165 13.87 3.17 5.27
C LEU A 165 14.84 4.37 5.22
N ALA A 166 16.10 4.18 5.65
CA ALA A 166 17.11 5.24 5.67
C ALA A 166 17.51 5.74 4.26
N ASP A 167 17.25 4.94 3.23
CA ASP A 167 17.56 5.26 1.82
C ASP A 167 16.37 5.91 1.10
N LEU A 168 15.20 5.98 1.76
CA LEU A 168 13.99 6.56 1.20
C LEU A 168 13.92 8.07 1.44
N VAL A 169 13.42 8.80 0.44
CA VAL A 169 13.18 10.23 0.52
C VAL A 169 11.69 10.49 0.72
N GLU A 170 11.32 11.03 1.88
CA GLU A 170 9.94 11.46 2.14
C GLU A 170 9.60 12.70 1.31
N ILE A 171 8.42 12.71 0.70
CA ILE A 171 7.88 13.84 -0.07
C ILE A 171 6.51 14.24 0.46
N PRO A 172 6.13 15.53 0.36
CA PRO A 172 4.81 15.99 0.77
C PRO A 172 3.72 15.40 -0.13
N ILE A 173 2.58 15.11 0.50
CA ILE A 173 1.30 14.85 -0.17
C ILE A 173 0.49 16.15 -0.24
#